data_AF-A0A5K7Z0S7-F1
#
_entry.id   AF-A0A5K7Z0S7-F1
#
_cell.length_a   1.000
_cell.length_b   1.000
_cell.length_c   1.000
_cell.angle_alpha   90.00
_cell.angle_beta   90.00
_cell.angle_gamma   90.00
#
_symmetry.space_group_name_H-M   'P 1'
#
loop_
_entity.id
_entity.type
_entity.pdbx_description
1 polymer ?
#
loop_
_entity_poly.entity_id
_entity_poly.type
_entity_poly.pdbx_seq_one_letter_code
_entity_poly.pdbx_strand_id
1 'polypeptide(L)'
;MVLKILFVQEAPCIRNYKMAVALRSVGHKVILAYTKARLSQMYKGLDDNVYNKSIHLRDMRHLWDISKEYDIIHCHNEPDILTVAALAGDAPVIHDTHDLISLRAGGNSNLSYFEGVANRGSAGRVYTTSYQLKEAERLYGVEGPSVVFNNFASEGDLPKRLLPKLSEKDGKVHIVYEGSVGGTAHRDFTEIFIYLAEKDLQIHIYPTFFSKQLSEYFMKYENVSYYNPVSPKEIIQVMTQYDFGIIPFNLKKGNKRFLDSTIANKLYEYQAAGLPIIASALKTYDDYFKDNPVGVVFKNPSDIIEQLPRLNQMKKSIDFSKRIFTYESEIGRLVEFYHRIIKKPLSNDYIYEPKEDIKAKEYWCERKVIEHYYTEGRQSSTIVQTVSYLNNKSEIKSIFEFGCNVGRNLNCLRRDIPGIDLFGIDINKDAIRLGKEKYNLPLKIGSEEKLSSMKDGEYDAVFTVSVLDHLPDMEKILVELLRISKHYFIAIEPFIDANINAKNFAKADYSYFWNYPKIFNKLGARILHDKPCPLSDNGLGPFYHLYVVIPPS
;
A
#
# COMPACT_ATOMS: atom_id res chain seq x y z
N MET A 1 -24.48 1.55 4.43
CA MET A 1 -25.34 2.44 5.25
C MET A 1 -24.72 3.83 5.32
N VAL A 2 -25.50 4.91 5.13
CA VAL A 2 -24.99 6.29 5.28
C VAL A 2 -24.72 6.58 6.77
N LEU A 3 -23.45 6.65 7.15
CA LEU A 3 -23.01 7.07 8.48
C LEU A 3 -23.11 8.59 8.68
N LYS A 4 -23.46 9.00 9.90
CA LYS A 4 -23.31 10.37 10.40
C LYS A 4 -22.09 10.44 11.32
N ILE A 5 -21.03 11.09 10.84
CA ILE A 5 -19.69 11.08 11.43
C ILE A 5 -19.36 12.47 11.96
N LEU A 6 -18.96 12.55 13.23
CA LEU A 6 -18.48 13.79 13.84
C LEU A 6 -16.96 13.83 13.84
N PHE A 7 -16.37 14.67 13.00
CA PHE A 7 -14.95 15.01 13.07
C PHE A 7 -14.71 15.98 14.21
N VAL A 8 -13.69 15.74 15.03
CA VAL A 8 -13.34 16.61 16.17
C VAL A 8 -11.87 16.99 16.07
N GLN A 9 -11.58 18.30 16.01
CA GLN A 9 -10.21 18.84 16.03
C GLN A 9 -10.24 20.32 16.48
N GLU A 10 -9.18 20.84 17.12
CA GLU A 10 -9.17 22.26 17.52
C GLU A 10 -9.36 23.20 16.33
N ALA A 11 -8.63 22.92 15.26
CA ALA A 11 -8.80 23.51 13.95
C ALA A 11 -8.50 22.42 12.90
N PRO A 12 -9.33 22.22 11.87
CA PRO A 12 -9.17 21.12 10.93
C PRO A 12 -7.89 21.29 10.11
N CYS A 13 -7.10 20.22 10.00
CA CYS A 13 -5.91 20.18 9.15
C CYS A 13 -6.23 19.70 7.72
N ILE A 14 -5.24 19.70 6.83
CA ILE A 14 -5.42 19.26 5.44
C ILE A 14 -5.85 17.79 5.32
N ARG A 15 -5.39 16.91 6.21
CA ARG A 15 -5.82 15.49 6.26
C ARG A 15 -7.30 15.38 6.64
N ASN A 16 -7.74 16.13 7.63
CA ASN A 16 -9.14 16.20 8.03
C ASN A 16 -10.02 16.66 6.84
N TYR A 17 -9.60 17.72 6.14
CA TYR A 17 -10.26 18.20 4.92
C TYR A 17 -10.36 17.11 3.85
N LYS A 18 -9.24 16.53 3.40
CA LYS A 18 -9.21 15.54 2.31
C LYS A 18 -10.03 14.30 2.65
N MET A 19 -9.97 13.85 3.91
CA MET A 19 -10.78 12.73 4.40
C MET A 19 -12.29 13.05 4.43
N ALA A 20 -12.68 14.27 4.82
CA ALA A 20 -14.07 14.70 4.80
C ALA A 20 -14.62 14.78 3.37
N VAL A 21 -13.83 15.27 2.41
CA VAL A 21 -14.18 15.25 0.97
C VAL A 21 -14.50 13.83 0.53
N ALA A 22 -13.59 12.89 0.79
CA ALA A 22 -13.72 11.51 0.34
C ALA A 22 -14.87 10.76 1.01
N LEU A 23 -15.12 10.96 2.31
CA LEU A 23 -16.27 10.35 2.98
C LEU A 23 -17.59 10.87 2.41
N ARG A 24 -17.66 12.17 2.06
CA ARG A 24 -18.86 12.76 1.46
C ARG A 24 -19.06 12.35 0.02
N SER A 25 -18.00 12.11 -0.76
CA SER A 25 -18.13 11.64 -2.14
C SER A 25 -18.83 10.27 -2.22
N VAL A 26 -18.70 9.46 -1.16
CA VAL A 26 -19.43 8.19 -0.99
C VAL A 26 -20.68 8.31 -0.12
N GLY A 27 -21.25 9.52 -0.01
CA GLY A 27 -22.58 9.73 0.56
C GLY A 27 -22.68 9.83 2.08
N HIS A 28 -21.57 9.73 2.83
CA HIS A 28 -21.60 9.91 4.29
C HIS A 28 -21.84 11.36 4.70
N LYS A 29 -22.45 11.56 5.87
CA LYS A 29 -22.63 12.88 6.47
C LYS A 29 -21.47 13.16 7.42
N VAL A 30 -20.63 14.13 7.08
CA VAL A 30 -19.47 14.52 7.89
C VAL A 30 -19.71 15.89 8.49
N ILE A 31 -19.65 15.99 9.81
CA ILE A 31 -19.82 17.22 10.57
C ILE A 31 -18.49 17.54 11.25
N LEU A 32 -18.06 18.79 11.22
CA LEU A 32 -16.89 19.24 11.99
C LEU A 32 -17.33 19.84 13.32
N ALA A 33 -16.77 19.37 14.42
CA ALA A 33 -16.75 20.04 15.71
C ALA A 33 -15.35 20.61 15.98
N TYR A 34 -15.27 21.90 16.28
CA TYR A 34 -14.01 22.61 16.46
C TYR A 34 -14.02 23.55 17.67
N THR A 35 -12.84 23.90 18.19
CA THR A 35 -12.72 24.78 19.38
C THR A 35 -11.99 26.10 19.08
N LYS A 36 -11.14 26.17 18.06
CA LYS A 36 -10.32 27.36 17.75
C LYS A 36 -10.71 28.01 16.43
N ALA A 37 -10.73 27.24 15.34
CA ALA A 37 -10.96 27.80 14.01
C ALA A 37 -11.62 26.78 13.06
N ARG A 38 -12.35 27.29 12.06
CA ARG A 38 -12.90 26.52 10.94
C ARG A 38 -11.90 26.41 9.80
N LEU A 39 -12.19 25.56 8.81
CA LEU A 39 -11.27 25.29 7.70
C LEU A 39 -10.92 26.55 6.91
N SER A 40 -11.92 27.37 6.59
CA SER A 40 -11.72 28.59 5.79
C SER A 40 -10.86 29.65 6.51
N GLN A 41 -10.71 29.54 7.84
CA GLN A 41 -9.83 30.40 8.64
C GLN A 41 -8.39 29.86 8.69
N MET A 42 -8.21 28.55 8.52
CA MET A 42 -6.88 27.91 8.53
C MET A 42 -6.21 27.94 7.16
N TYR A 43 -6.99 27.74 6.09
CA TYR A 43 -6.48 27.62 4.73
C TYR A 43 -7.20 28.59 3.80
N LYS A 44 -6.47 29.60 3.33
CA LYS A 44 -6.98 30.55 2.33
C LYS A 44 -7.38 29.80 1.06
N GLY A 45 -8.63 29.97 0.62
CA GLY A 45 -9.16 29.36 -0.60
C GLY A 45 -9.86 28.00 -0.42
N LEU A 46 -9.89 27.46 0.80
CA LEU A 46 -10.74 26.31 1.15
C LEU A 46 -12.03 26.78 1.81
N ASP A 47 -13.12 26.03 1.58
CA ASP A 47 -14.49 26.38 2.01
C ASP A 47 -14.98 25.37 3.06
N ASP A 48 -15.64 25.88 4.11
CA ASP A 48 -16.27 25.08 5.16
C ASP A 48 -17.40 24.17 4.62
N ASN A 49 -17.93 24.45 3.42
CA ASN A 49 -18.91 23.63 2.71
C ASN A 49 -18.41 22.21 2.38
N VAL A 50 -17.13 21.91 2.63
CA VAL A 50 -16.63 20.53 2.66
C VAL A 50 -17.30 19.68 3.74
N TYR A 51 -17.78 20.28 4.84
CA TYR A 51 -18.56 19.57 5.86
C TYR A 51 -20.05 19.80 5.63
N ASN A 52 -20.88 18.84 6.02
CA ASN A 52 -22.33 19.03 6.02
C ASN A 52 -22.76 20.09 7.04
N LYS A 53 -21.99 20.27 8.12
CA LYS A 53 -22.17 21.29 9.15
C LYS A 53 -20.86 21.49 9.91
N SER A 54 -20.65 22.69 10.42
CA SER A 54 -19.58 23.00 11.38
C SER A 54 -20.18 23.47 12.71
N ILE A 55 -19.64 22.99 13.83
CA ILE A 55 -20.11 23.23 15.18
C ILE A 55 -18.95 23.77 16.01
N HIS A 56 -19.07 24.99 16.53
CA HIS A 56 -18.14 25.51 17.52
C HIS A 56 -18.46 24.89 18.88
N LEU A 57 -17.54 24.13 19.46
CA LEU A 57 -17.66 23.55 20.78
C LEU A 57 -17.46 24.63 21.85
N ARG A 58 -18.46 24.84 22.71
CA ARG A 58 -18.41 25.82 23.80
C ARG A 58 -17.51 25.35 24.94
N ASP A 59 -17.55 24.06 25.21
CA ASP A 59 -16.78 23.33 26.21
C ASP A 59 -16.84 21.83 25.89
N MET A 60 -16.20 20.99 26.73
CA MET A 60 -16.23 19.53 26.55
C MET A 60 -17.61 18.92 26.85
N ARG A 61 -18.44 19.59 27.67
CA ARG A 61 -19.80 19.12 27.96
C ARG A 61 -20.68 19.18 26.71
N HIS A 62 -20.51 20.24 25.90
CA HIS A 62 -21.18 20.36 24.61
C HIS A 62 -20.85 19.19 23.68
N LEU A 63 -19.60 18.71 23.67
CA LEU A 63 -19.21 17.53 22.89
C LEU A 63 -19.95 16.27 23.36
N TRP A 64 -20.09 16.09 24.67
CA TRP A 64 -20.85 14.95 25.23
C TRP A 64 -22.34 15.04 24.87
N ASP A 65 -22.95 16.21 25.04
CA ASP A 65 -24.38 16.41 24.80
C ASP A 65 -24.79 16.08 23.35
N ILE A 66 -23.90 16.37 22.38
CA ILE A 66 -24.15 16.09 20.95
C ILE A 66 -23.65 14.70 20.51
N SER A 67 -22.83 14.01 21.30
CA SER A 67 -22.14 12.76 20.91
C SER A 67 -23.11 11.68 20.42
N LYS A 68 -24.23 11.48 21.12
CA LYS A 68 -25.31 10.53 20.80
C LYS A 68 -25.97 10.74 19.44
N GLU A 69 -25.81 11.90 18.82
CA GLU A 69 -26.42 12.19 17.53
C GLU A 69 -25.64 11.61 16.34
N TYR A 70 -24.51 10.95 16.58
CA TYR A 70 -23.58 10.47 15.56
C TYR A 70 -23.34 8.97 15.68
N ASP A 71 -23.11 8.30 14.56
CA ASP A 71 -22.74 6.88 14.56
C ASP A 71 -21.30 6.69 15.06
N ILE A 72 -20.41 7.66 14.77
CA ILE A 72 -18.99 7.66 15.12
C ILE A 72 -18.54 9.08 15.44
N ILE A 73 -17.64 9.20 16.43
CA ILE A 73 -16.81 10.38 16.63
C ILE A 73 -15.39 10.06 16.17
N HIS A 74 -14.88 10.82 15.20
CA HIS A 74 -13.52 10.71 14.70
C HIS A 74 -12.69 11.90 15.17
N CYS A 75 -11.85 11.66 16.16
CA CYS A 75 -10.97 12.67 16.71
C CYS A 75 -9.63 12.65 15.98
N HIS A 76 -9.27 13.77 15.38
CA HIS A 76 -7.95 13.97 14.80
C HIS A 76 -7.03 14.56 15.88
N ASN A 77 -5.87 13.94 16.08
CA ASN A 77 -4.96 14.37 17.12
C ASN A 77 -4.23 15.68 16.76
N GLU A 78 -3.34 16.12 17.66
CA GLU A 78 -2.84 17.50 17.72
C GLU A 78 -3.93 18.53 18.08
N PRO A 79 -4.52 18.43 19.29
CA PRO A 79 -4.09 17.64 20.46
C PRO A 79 -4.94 16.38 20.75
N ASP A 80 -4.38 15.44 21.54
CA ASP A 80 -5.09 14.21 21.98
C ASP A 80 -6.20 14.47 23.00
N ILE A 81 -6.18 15.61 23.71
CA ILE A 81 -7.14 15.92 24.77
C ILE A 81 -8.60 15.92 24.30
N LEU A 82 -8.86 16.28 23.04
CA LEU A 82 -10.21 16.23 22.47
C LEU A 82 -10.69 14.79 22.25
N THR A 83 -9.77 13.86 21.95
CA THR A 83 -10.11 12.43 21.92
C THR A 83 -10.47 11.96 23.32
N VAL A 84 -9.65 12.29 24.32
CA VAL A 84 -9.91 11.92 25.72
C VAL A 84 -11.25 12.48 26.20
N ALA A 85 -11.59 13.72 25.83
CA ALA A 85 -12.91 14.27 26.12
C ALA A 85 -14.03 13.49 25.41
N ALA A 86 -13.86 13.13 24.13
CA ALA A 86 -14.86 12.37 23.39
C ALA A 86 -15.16 10.97 23.99
N LEU A 87 -14.20 10.36 24.69
CA LEU A 87 -14.38 9.03 25.32
C LEU A 87 -15.48 9.00 26.39
N ALA A 88 -15.86 10.15 26.95
CA ALA A 88 -16.96 10.24 27.90
C ALA A 88 -18.34 10.44 27.21
N GLY A 89 -18.38 10.50 25.87
CA GLY A 89 -19.60 10.57 25.09
C GLY A 89 -20.24 9.20 24.81
N ASP A 90 -21.38 9.21 24.13
CA ASP A 90 -22.20 8.02 23.86
C ASP A 90 -21.77 7.24 22.61
N ALA A 91 -21.16 7.91 21.63
CA ALA A 91 -20.79 7.31 20.35
C ALA A 91 -19.37 6.72 20.38
N PRO A 92 -19.10 5.63 19.64
CA PRO A 92 -17.77 5.05 19.58
C PRO A 92 -16.76 6.03 18.99
N VAL A 93 -15.61 6.13 19.65
CA VAL A 93 -14.54 7.07 19.29
C VAL A 93 -13.48 6.38 18.44
N ILE A 94 -13.13 7.02 17.33
CA ILE A 94 -11.95 6.73 16.51
C ILE A 94 -10.89 7.78 16.82
N HIS A 95 -9.69 7.32 17.12
CA HIS A 95 -8.53 8.19 17.31
C HIS A 95 -7.61 8.15 16.09
N ASP A 96 -7.49 9.25 15.37
CA ASP A 96 -6.59 9.40 14.21
C ASP A 96 -5.31 10.12 14.61
N THR A 97 -4.24 9.34 14.66
CA THR A 97 -2.90 9.79 15.06
C THR A 97 -2.15 10.29 13.83
N HIS A 98 -2.01 11.61 13.71
CA HIS A 98 -1.24 12.29 12.66
C HIS A 98 0.24 12.14 12.97
N ASP A 99 0.61 12.53 14.19
CA ASP A 99 1.96 12.42 14.76
C ASP A 99 1.89 11.87 16.19
N LEU A 100 2.93 11.16 16.63
CA LEU A 100 3.16 10.87 18.05
C LEU A 100 3.78 12.10 18.72
N ILE A 101 2.94 13.06 19.11
CA ILE A 101 3.34 14.37 19.62
C ILE A 101 4.13 14.28 20.92
N SER A 102 3.92 13.22 21.71
CA SER A 102 4.71 12.91 22.90
C SER A 102 6.19 12.74 22.53
N LEU A 103 6.51 11.97 21.48
CA LEU A 103 7.87 11.79 20.98
C LEU A 103 8.44 13.09 20.41
N ARG A 104 7.62 13.84 19.67
CA ARG A 104 8.01 15.14 19.11
C ARG A 104 8.47 16.11 20.19
N ALA A 105 7.79 16.12 21.33
CA ALA A 105 8.08 16.94 22.49
C ALA A 105 9.11 16.31 23.46
N GLY A 106 9.93 15.36 22.99
CA GLY A 106 11.00 14.77 23.80
C GLY A 106 10.51 13.85 24.92
N GLY A 107 9.34 13.23 24.77
CA GLY A 107 8.75 12.34 25.77
C GLY A 107 8.03 13.07 26.90
N ASN A 108 7.48 14.26 26.64
CA ASN A 108 6.71 15.03 27.62
C ASN A 108 5.63 14.15 28.27
N SER A 109 5.66 14.05 29.60
CA SER A 109 4.80 13.14 30.37
C SER A 109 3.32 13.46 30.25
N ASN A 110 2.95 14.75 30.22
CA ASN A 110 1.55 15.16 30.07
C ASN A 110 1.01 14.79 28.69
N LEU A 111 1.77 15.06 27.62
CA LEU A 111 1.38 14.64 26.28
C LEU A 111 1.31 13.13 26.17
N SER A 112 2.30 12.40 26.71
CA SER A 112 2.31 10.94 26.73
C SER A 112 1.10 10.35 27.47
N TYR A 113 0.64 11.01 28.55
CA TYR A 113 -0.56 10.60 29.26
C TYR A 113 -1.81 10.71 28.38
N PHE A 114 -2.07 11.88 27.77
CA PHE A 114 -3.25 12.06 26.92
C PHE A 114 -3.18 11.21 25.65
N GLU A 115 -2.03 11.14 24.98
CA GLU A 115 -1.79 10.29 23.80
C GLU A 115 -2.05 8.82 24.13
N GLY A 116 -1.57 8.34 25.29
CA GLY A 116 -1.80 6.97 25.74
C GLY A 116 -3.26 6.68 26.12
N VAL A 117 -3.97 7.61 26.76
CA VAL A 117 -5.40 7.46 27.08
C VAL A 117 -6.23 7.47 25.81
N ALA A 118 -5.96 8.40 24.88
CA ALA A 118 -6.65 8.49 23.60
C ALA A 118 -6.47 7.20 22.78
N ASN A 119 -5.24 6.70 22.68
CA ASN A 119 -4.94 5.45 22.01
C ASN A 119 -5.64 4.26 22.70
N ARG A 120 -5.47 4.04 24.00
CA ARG A 120 -6.06 2.86 24.66
C ARG A 120 -7.59 2.91 24.77
N GLY A 121 -8.16 4.07 25.04
CA GLY A 121 -9.59 4.21 25.32
C GLY A 121 -10.49 4.21 24.08
N SER A 122 -9.95 4.54 22.91
CA SER A 122 -10.74 4.63 21.67
C SER A 122 -11.18 3.26 21.18
N ALA A 123 -12.37 3.19 20.60
CA ALA A 123 -12.93 1.97 20.02
C ALA A 123 -12.14 1.50 18.78
N GLY A 124 -11.54 2.44 18.05
CA GLY A 124 -10.61 2.16 16.96
C GLY A 124 -9.52 3.22 16.80
N ARG A 125 -8.41 2.87 16.17
CA ARG A 125 -7.31 3.80 15.85
C ARG A 125 -7.03 3.86 14.35
N VAL A 126 -6.70 5.06 13.89
CA VAL A 126 -6.18 5.31 12.56
C VAL A 126 -4.76 5.84 12.71
N TYR A 127 -3.82 5.23 11.98
CA TYR A 127 -2.42 5.67 11.92
C TYR A 127 -2.06 6.02 10.48
N THR A 128 -1.09 6.90 10.31
CA THR A 128 -0.61 7.29 8.97
C THR A 128 0.35 6.26 8.36
N THR A 129 0.98 5.41 9.19
CA THR A 129 1.95 4.39 8.76
C THR A 129 1.92 3.15 9.64
N SER A 130 2.36 2.02 9.10
CA SER A 130 2.53 0.77 9.86
C SER A 130 3.61 0.90 10.95
N TYR A 131 4.62 1.75 10.74
CA TYR A 131 5.62 2.02 11.77
C TYR A 131 5.03 2.79 12.94
N GLN A 132 4.23 3.84 12.67
CA GLN A 132 3.56 4.63 13.70
C GLN A 132 2.64 3.79 14.57
N LEU A 133 1.87 2.89 13.94
CA LEU A 133 1.02 1.93 14.63
C LEU A 133 1.85 1.08 15.61
N LYS A 134 2.90 0.42 15.13
CA LYS A 134 3.79 -0.42 15.96
C LYS A 134 4.45 0.36 17.08
N GLU A 135 4.76 1.63 16.83
CA GLU A 135 5.36 2.49 17.84
C GLU A 135 4.35 2.90 18.91
N ALA A 136 3.10 3.17 18.54
CA ALA A 136 2.01 3.39 19.49
C ALA A 136 1.74 2.12 20.33
N GLU A 137 1.74 0.92 19.73
CA GLU A 137 1.63 -0.35 20.45
C GLU A 137 2.72 -0.49 21.53
N ARG A 138 3.98 -0.20 21.19
CA ARG A 138 5.11 -0.25 22.12
C ARG A 138 5.02 0.78 23.24
N LEU A 139 4.61 2.00 22.92
CA LEU A 139 4.54 3.10 23.89
C LEU A 139 3.36 2.95 24.86
N TYR A 140 2.22 2.47 24.35
CA TYR A 140 0.94 2.60 25.05
C TYR A 140 0.22 1.29 25.32
N GLY A 141 0.72 0.15 24.83
CA GLY A 141 0.03 -1.14 24.98
C GLY A 141 -1.32 -1.14 24.28
N VAL A 142 -1.36 -0.66 23.04
CA VAL A 142 -2.59 -0.55 22.26
C VAL A 142 -3.08 -1.94 21.86
N GLU A 143 -4.34 -2.24 22.17
CA GLU A 143 -5.02 -3.49 21.81
C GLU A 143 -6.34 -3.21 21.11
N GLY A 144 -6.69 -4.03 20.12
CA GLY A 144 -7.97 -3.94 19.40
C GLY A 144 -7.86 -3.32 17.99
N PRO A 145 -8.98 -2.92 17.38
CA PRO A 145 -9.00 -2.57 15.97
C PRO A 145 -8.17 -1.32 15.66
N SER A 146 -7.30 -1.45 14.66
CA SER A 146 -6.49 -0.36 14.12
C SER A 146 -6.42 -0.46 12.60
N VAL A 147 -6.29 0.67 11.91
CA VAL A 147 -6.08 0.73 10.47
C VAL A 147 -4.98 1.74 10.12
N VAL A 148 -4.18 1.41 9.12
CA VAL A 148 -3.22 2.35 8.51
C VAL A 148 -3.91 3.04 7.33
N PHE A 149 -4.08 4.35 7.43
CA PHE A 149 -4.67 5.20 6.40
C PHE A 149 -3.75 6.39 6.13
N ASN A 150 -3.02 6.32 5.02
CA ASN A 150 -1.96 7.26 4.64
C ASN A 150 -2.47 8.67 4.32
N ASN A 151 -1.56 9.62 4.10
CA ASN A 151 -1.84 11.02 3.83
C ASN A 151 -2.02 11.33 2.33
N PHE A 152 -2.86 10.56 1.65
CA PHE A 152 -3.03 10.60 0.20
C PHE A 152 -3.35 12.00 -0.37
N ALA A 153 -3.17 12.19 -1.67
CA ALA A 153 -3.72 13.37 -2.33
C ALA A 153 -5.25 13.26 -2.42
N SER A 154 -5.96 14.38 -2.58
CA SER A 154 -7.36 14.33 -2.99
C SER A 154 -7.44 14.19 -4.51
N GLU A 155 -8.43 13.45 -5.00
CA GLU A 155 -8.66 13.26 -6.43
C GLU A 155 -8.88 14.59 -7.15
N GLY A 156 -9.58 15.53 -6.51
CA GLY A 156 -9.80 16.88 -7.05
C GLY A 156 -8.52 17.74 -7.14
N ASP A 157 -7.44 17.37 -6.46
CA ASP A 157 -6.15 18.08 -6.49
C ASP A 157 -5.19 17.49 -7.54
N LEU A 158 -5.55 16.36 -8.18
CA LEU A 158 -4.73 15.74 -9.21
C LEU A 158 -4.51 16.70 -10.40
N PRO A 159 -3.34 16.65 -11.05
CA PRO A 159 -3.01 17.57 -12.11
C PRO A 159 -3.94 17.36 -13.31
N LYS A 160 -4.59 18.44 -13.77
CA LYS A 160 -5.47 18.41 -14.97
C LYS A 160 -4.67 18.27 -16.26
N ARG A 161 -3.41 18.70 -16.24
CA ARG A 161 -2.45 18.56 -17.34
C ARG A 161 -1.05 18.46 -16.77
N LEU A 162 -0.15 17.77 -17.47
CA LEU A 162 1.27 17.76 -17.15
C LEU A 162 1.95 18.96 -17.82
N LEU A 163 2.76 19.69 -17.08
CA LEU A 163 3.59 20.76 -17.62
C LEU A 163 4.88 20.17 -18.24
N PRO A 164 5.43 20.77 -19.31
CA PRO A 164 6.71 20.34 -19.88
C PRO A 164 7.82 20.35 -18.82
N LYS A 165 8.73 19.38 -18.87
CA LYS A 165 9.83 19.32 -17.92
C LYS A 165 10.81 20.46 -18.20
N LEU A 166 11.27 21.15 -17.14
CA LEU A 166 12.30 22.20 -17.31
C LEU A 166 13.63 21.62 -17.79
N SER A 167 13.96 20.40 -17.35
CA SER A 167 15.16 19.66 -17.76
C SER A 167 15.20 19.35 -19.26
N GLU A 168 14.06 19.30 -19.95
CA GLU A 168 14.01 19.14 -21.41
C GLU A 168 14.47 20.42 -22.14
N LYS A 169 14.39 21.57 -21.47
CA LYS A 169 14.75 22.87 -22.04
C LYS A 169 16.22 23.22 -21.84
N ASP A 170 16.77 22.97 -20.65
CA ASP A 170 18.12 23.41 -20.28
C ASP A 170 19.10 22.25 -19.99
N GLY A 171 18.62 21.00 -19.96
CA GLY A 171 19.43 19.82 -19.69
C GLY A 171 19.86 19.66 -18.23
N LYS A 172 19.43 20.55 -17.32
CA LYS A 172 19.77 20.51 -15.90
C LYS A 172 18.79 19.63 -15.13
N VAL A 173 19.16 19.23 -13.92
CA VAL A 173 18.28 18.46 -13.02
C VAL A 173 17.55 19.42 -12.08
N HIS A 174 16.22 19.33 -12.06
CA HIS A 174 15.37 20.19 -11.22
C HIS A 174 14.72 19.41 -10.08
N ILE A 175 14.97 19.86 -8.85
CA ILE A 175 14.42 19.29 -7.63
C ILE A 175 13.46 20.29 -6.98
N VAL A 176 12.24 19.85 -6.68
CA VAL A 176 11.22 20.69 -6.05
C VAL A 176 10.99 20.31 -4.59
N TYR A 177 10.80 21.34 -3.76
CA TYR A 177 10.30 21.25 -2.41
C TYR A 177 9.06 22.13 -2.24
N GLU A 178 8.00 21.56 -1.67
CA GLU A 178 6.85 22.34 -1.17
C GLU A 178 6.69 22.24 0.36
N GLY A 179 6.24 23.36 0.94
CA GLY A 179 5.88 23.47 2.35
C GLY A 179 6.75 24.44 3.14
N SER A 180 6.60 24.46 4.46
CA SER A 180 7.32 25.42 5.29
C SER A 180 8.81 25.14 5.27
N VAL A 181 9.61 26.19 5.01
CA VAL A 181 11.07 26.21 5.15
C VAL A 181 11.39 27.14 6.31
N GLY A 182 12.30 26.71 7.18
CA GLY A 182 12.74 27.52 8.33
C GLY A 182 12.15 27.07 9.66
N GLY A 183 12.94 27.25 10.71
CA GLY A 183 12.70 26.79 12.08
C GLY A 183 13.99 26.24 12.70
N THR A 184 14.10 26.22 14.03
CA THR A 184 15.29 25.77 14.77
C THR A 184 15.42 24.24 14.90
N ALA A 185 14.56 23.47 14.23
CA ALA A 185 14.40 22.02 14.47
C ALA A 185 14.52 21.20 13.17
N HIS A 186 13.75 20.11 13.07
CA HIS A 186 13.78 19.14 11.97
C HIS A 186 13.43 19.69 10.57
N ARG A 187 12.96 20.94 10.45
CA ARG A 187 12.58 21.59 9.18
C ARG A 187 13.59 22.61 8.65
N ASP A 188 14.78 22.65 9.23
CA ASP A 188 15.86 23.47 8.70
C ASP A 188 16.54 22.78 7.52
N PHE A 189 16.17 23.22 6.31
CA PHE A 189 16.60 22.66 5.02
C PHE A 189 17.55 23.58 4.26
N THR A 190 17.96 24.69 4.87
CA THR A 190 18.77 25.73 4.21
C THR A 190 20.11 25.17 3.70
N GLU A 191 20.87 24.51 4.58
CA GLU A 191 22.18 23.93 4.25
C GLU A 191 22.12 22.91 3.12
N ILE A 192 21.12 22.02 3.10
CA ILE A 192 21.01 20.99 2.07
C ILE A 192 20.60 21.58 0.71
N PHE A 193 19.70 22.57 0.68
CA PHE A 193 19.36 23.24 -0.57
C PHE A 193 20.56 23.96 -1.18
N ILE A 194 21.36 24.65 -0.36
CA ILE A 194 22.59 25.30 -0.80
C ILE A 194 23.59 24.27 -1.33
N TYR A 195 23.83 23.19 -0.57
CA TYR A 195 24.76 22.14 -0.99
C TYR A 195 24.39 21.57 -2.36
N LEU A 196 23.11 21.25 -2.59
CA LEU A 196 22.66 20.70 -3.87
C LEU A 196 22.77 21.72 -5.01
N ALA A 197 22.47 22.99 -4.74
CA ALA A 197 22.63 24.08 -5.69
C ALA A 197 24.09 24.30 -6.12
N GLU A 198 25.05 24.17 -5.19
CA GLU A 198 26.50 24.22 -5.46
C GLU A 198 27.00 23.01 -6.27
N LYS A 199 26.20 21.94 -6.38
CA LYS A 199 26.42 20.78 -7.25
C LYS A 199 25.67 20.88 -8.59
N ASP A 200 25.31 22.09 -8.99
CA ASP A 200 24.61 22.43 -10.24
C ASP A 200 23.22 21.82 -10.40
N LEU A 201 22.57 21.46 -9.28
CA LEU A 201 21.16 21.07 -9.26
C LEU A 201 20.26 22.30 -9.08
N GLN A 202 19.19 22.39 -9.85
CA GLN A 202 18.23 23.49 -9.77
C GLN A 202 17.21 23.22 -8.66
N ILE A 203 17.20 24.04 -7.62
CA ILE A 203 16.35 23.85 -6.44
C ILE A 203 15.18 24.82 -6.48
N HIS A 204 13.96 24.29 -6.45
CA HIS A 204 12.72 25.05 -6.52
C HIS A 204 11.95 24.93 -5.21
N ILE A 205 11.70 26.05 -4.54
CA ILE A 205 11.10 26.09 -3.20
C ILE A 205 9.77 26.84 -3.25
N TYR A 206 8.69 26.12 -2.96
CA TYR A 206 7.34 26.67 -2.81
C TYR A 206 6.95 26.70 -1.33
N PRO A 207 7.10 27.86 -0.64
CA PRO A 207 6.86 27.95 0.78
C PRO A 207 5.36 27.99 1.11
N THR A 208 4.98 27.51 2.30
CA THR A 208 3.62 27.71 2.83
C THR A 208 3.27 29.20 2.98
N PHE A 209 4.24 29.98 3.47
CA PHE A 209 4.14 31.43 3.63
C PHE A 209 5.42 32.07 3.09
N PHE A 210 5.28 33.15 2.35
CA PHE A 210 6.44 33.88 1.84
C PHE A 210 7.22 34.49 2.99
N SER A 211 8.53 34.22 3.05
CA SER A 211 9.45 34.87 3.98
C SER A 211 10.42 35.74 3.21
N LYS A 212 10.36 37.06 3.44
CA LYS A 212 11.30 38.02 2.86
C LYS A 212 12.75 37.68 3.22
N GLN A 213 12.98 37.28 4.48
CA GLN A 213 14.30 36.89 4.96
C GLN A 213 14.86 35.67 4.21
N LEU A 214 14.04 34.62 4.01
CA LEU A 214 14.47 33.44 3.26
C LEU A 214 14.67 33.76 1.78
N SER A 215 13.82 34.60 1.20
CA SER A 215 13.99 35.08 -0.18
C SER A 215 15.33 35.81 -0.35
N GLU A 216 15.67 36.74 0.54
CA GLU A 216 16.95 37.47 0.55
C GLU A 216 18.15 36.57 0.83
N TYR A 217 17.94 35.48 1.56
CA TYR A 217 18.98 34.49 1.81
C TYR A 217 19.25 33.63 0.58
N PHE A 218 18.20 33.06 -0.03
CA PHE A 218 18.33 32.17 -1.19
C PHE A 218 18.69 32.88 -2.49
N MET A 219 18.35 34.17 -2.67
CA MET A 219 18.71 34.92 -3.88
C MET A 219 20.22 35.05 -4.12
N LYS A 220 21.05 34.72 -3.13
CA LYS A 220 22.51 34.69 -3.23
C LYS A 220 23.04 33.48 -4.00
N TYR A 221 22.18 32.50 -4.26
CA TYR A 221 22.52 31.24 -4.91
C TYR A 221 21.76 31.14 -6.24
N GLU A 222 22.50 31.21 -7.35
CA GLU A 222 21.93 31.24 -8.71
C GLU A 222 20.99 30.06 -8.99
N ASN A 223 21.34 28.87 -8.49
CA ASN A 223 20.59 27.64 -8.70
C ASN A 223 19.47 27.39 -7.67
N VAL A 224 19.11 28.40 -6.84
CA VAL A 224 17.99 28.30 -5.89
C VAL A 224 16.91 29.31 -6.23
N SER A 225 15.72 28.81 -6.57
CA SER A 225 14.52 29.61 -6.82
C SER A 225 13.55 29.50 -5.64
N TYR A 226 13.34 30.62 -4.93
CA TYR A 226 12.35 30.74 -3.85
C TYR A 226 11.11 31.48 -4.34
N TYR A 227 9.98 30.77 -4.44
CA TYR A 227 8.75 31.26 -5.06
C TYR A 227 7.76 31.85 -4.05
N ASN A 228 6.73 32.52 -4.57
CA ASN A 228 5.54 32.83 -3.79
C ASN A 228 4.76 31.53 -3.46
N PRO A 229 4.01 31.50 -2.35
CA PRO A 229 3.11 30.40 -2.03
C PRO A 229 2.11 30.14 -3.18
N VAL A 230 1.90 28.86 -3.47
CA VAL A 230 0.93 28.39 -4.47
C VAL A 230 -0.20 27.68 -3.76
N SER A 231 -1.42 27.80 -4.30
CA SER A 231 -2.59 27.13 -3.76
C SER A 231 -2.42 25.60 -3.76
N PRO A 232 -2.91 24.88 -2.74
CA PRO A 232 -2.97 23.41 -2.75
C PRO A 232 -3.64 22.83 -4.01
N LYS A 233 -4.60 23.56 -4.62
CA LYS A 233 -5.28 23.16 -5.86
C LYS A 233 -4.42 23.23 -7.12
N GLU A 234 -3.28 23.91 -7.05
CA GLU A 234 -2.43 24.22 -8.21
C GLU A 234 -1.03 23.62 -8.07
N ILE A 235 -0.53 23.48 -6.84
CA ILE A 235 0.87 23.13 -6.59
C ILE A 235 1.24 21.76 -7.17
N ILE A 236 0.37 20.75 -7.09
CA ILE A 236 0.63 19.43 -7.69
C ILE A 236 0.85 19.55 -9.20
N GLN A 237 0.01 20.32 -9.90
CA GLN A 237 0.19 20.59 -11.33
C GLN A 237 1.49 21.36 -11.61
N VAL A 238 1.80 22.38 -10.82
CA VAL A 238 3.06 23.12 -10.93
C VAL A 238 4.25 22.18 -10.78
N MET A 239 4.20 21.24 -9.84
CA MET A 239 5.31 20.32 -9.59
C MET A 239 5.59 19.35 -10.74
N THR A 240 4.61 19.09 -11.61
CA THR A 240 4.79 18.18 -12.77
C THR A 240 5.92 18.60 -13.71
N GLN A 241 6.37 19.86 -13.70
CA GLN A 241 7.47 20.35 -14.54
C GLN A 241 8.88 20.00 -14.03
N TYR A 242 9.01 19.44 -12.82
CA TYR A 242 10.32 19.14 -12.21
C TYR A 242 10.70 17.68 -12.36
N ASP A 243 11.96 17.33 -12.10
CA ASP A 243 12.43 15.95 -12.20
C ASP A 243 12.12 15.15 -10.94
N PHE A 244 12.32 15.74 -9.76
CA PHE A 244 12.25 15.03 -8.48
C PHE A 244 11.61 15.88 -7.38
N GLY A 245 10.88 15.23 -6.46
CA GLY A 245 10.43 15.84 -5.21
C GLY A 245 11.36 15.48 -4.04
N ILE A 246 11.61 16.41 -3.12
CA ILE A 246 12.50 16.17 -1.96
C ILE A 246 11.78 16.32 -0.60
N ILE A 247 12.15 15.45 0.35
CA ILE A 247 11.70 15.46 1.76
C ILE A 247 12.92 15.43 2.70
N PRO A 248 13.61 16.57 2.89
CA PRO A 248 14.95 16.57 3.45
C PRO A 248 14.99 16.84 4.96
N PHE A 249 14.23 16.07 5.76
CA PHE A 249 14.22 16.23 7.22
C PHE A 249 15.62 16.32 7.83
N ASN A 250 15.83 17.34 8.68
CA ASN A 250 17.09 17.56 9.37
C ASN A 250 17.18 16.63 10.58
N LEU A 251 17.88 15.50 10.41
CA LEU A 251 17.98 14.45 11.43
C LEU A 251 18.86 14.85 12.63
N LYS A 252 19.74 15.85 12.47
CA LYS A 252 20.58 16.37 13.57
C LYS A 252 19.79 17.27 14.51
N LYS A 253 18.89 18.08 13.96
CA LYS A 253 18.04 19.03 14.70
C LYS A 253 16.66 18.44 15.06
N GLY A 254 16.38 17.20 14.68
CA GLY A 254 15.11 16.52 14.89
C GLY A 254 15.22 15.33 15.83
N ASN A 255 14.10 14.97 16.47
CA ASN A 255 14.02 13.70 17.19
C ASN A 255 13.87 12.56 16.18
N LYS A 256 14.92 11.74 16.01
CA LYS A 256 14.95 10.65 15.02
C LYS A 256 13.83 9.63 15.22
N ARG A 257 13.55 9.23 16.47
CA ARG A 257 12.51 8.24 16.80
C ARG A 257 11.12 8.77 16.45
N PHE A 258 10.86 10.05 16.74
CA PHE A 258 9.66 10.74 16.28
C PHE A 258 9.59 10.72 14.75
N LEU A 259 10.62 11.23 14.06
CA LEU A 259 10.61 11.32 12.60
C LEU A 259 10.47 9.96 11.91
N ASP A 260 11.02 8.90 12.49
CA ASP A 260 10.85 7.51 12.01
C ASP A 260 9.39 7.06 11.99
N SER A 261 8.55 7.64 12.84
CA SER A 261 7.11 7.37 12.92
C SER A 261 6.23 8.29 12.07
N THR A 262 6.80 9.25 11.36
CA THR A 262 6.04 10.24 10.58
C THR A 262 6.15 10.02 9.08
N ILE A 263 5.08 10.31 8.34
CA ILE A 263 5.09 10.42 6.87
C ILE A 263 4.53 11.77 6.42
N ALA A 264 5.26 12.47 5.57
CA ALA A 264 4.84 13.79 5.11
C ALA A 264 3.78 13.68 4.00
N ASN A 265 2.79 14.59 4.01
CA ASN A 265 1.79 14.72 2.93
C ASN A 265 2.45 14.83 1.55
N LYS A 266 3.54 15.59 1.48
CA LYS A 266 4.29 15.85 0.24
C LYS A 266 4.78 14.60 -0.48
N LEU A 267 4.95 13.48 0.22
CA LEU A 267 5.24 12.20 -0.43
C LEU A 267 4.14 11.84 -1.44
N TYR A 268 2.88 11.95 -1.03
CA TYR A 268 1.73 11.61 -1.87
C TYR A 268 1.42 12.69 -2.90
N GLU A 269 1.75 13.95 -2.61
CA GLU A 269 1.62 15.06 -3.54
C GLU A 269 2.67 14.96 -4.67
N TYR A 270 3.90 14.55 -4.35
CA TYR A 270 4.91 14.21 -5.37
C TYR A 270 4.54 12.99 -6.20
N GLN A 271 3.96 11.94 -5.59
CA GLN A 271 3.41 10.81 -6.35
C GLN A 271 2.31 11.26 -7.31
N ALA A 272 1.37 12.10 -6.84
CA ALA A 272 0.31 12.68 -7.66
C ALA A 272 0.84 13.56 -8.80
N ALA A 273 1.98 14.21 -8.60
CA ALA A 273 2.70 14.97 -9.64
C ALA A 273 3.55 14.06 -10.58
N GLY A 274 3.59 12.75 -10.33
CA GLY A 274 4.37 11.80 -11.12
C GLY A 274 5.88 11.92 -10.93
N LEU A 275 6.34 12.33 -9.74
CA LEU A 275 7.75 12.57 -9.44
C LEU A 275 8.35 11.42 -8.62
N PRO A 276 9.54 10.92 -8.99
CA PRO A 276 10.38 10.17 -8.08
C PRO A 276 10.75 11.01 -6.85
N ILE A 277 10.85 10.36 -5.69
CA ILE A 277 10.96 11.03 -4.39
C ILE A 277 12.32 10.77 -3.76
N ILE A 278 12.92 11.82 -3.22
CA ILE A 278 14.18 11.79 -2.49
C ILE A 278 13.88 12.13 -1.02
N ALA A 279 13.99 11.17 -0.09
CA ALA A 279 13.64 11.39 1.31
C ALA A 279 14.81 11.14 2.26
N SER A 280 14.87 11.86 3.38
CA SER A 280 15.83 11.54 4.45
C SER A 280 15.64 10.09 4.94
N ALA A 281 16.72 9.41 5.31
CA ALA A 281 16.73 8.02 5.76
C ALA A 281 15.97 7.80 7.09
N LEU A 282 14.66 7.69 6.98
CA LEU A 282 13.72 7.39 8.06
C LEU A 282 13.00 6.07 7.78
N LYS A 283 12.68 5.32 8.84
CA LYS A 283 12.11 3.97 8.76
C LYS A 283 10.82 3.91 7.97
N THR A 284 9.95 4.89 8.18
CA THR A 284 8.71 5.01 7.43
C THR A 284 8.93 5.13 5.91
N TYR A 285 9.93 5.91 5.46
CA TYR A 285 10.22 6.04 4.01
C TYR A 285 10.89 4.78 3.47
N ASP A 286 11.82 4.18 4.22
CA ASP A 286 12.42 2.90 3.86
C ASP A 286 11.36 1.82 3.63
N ASP A 287 10.41 1.70 4.56
CA ASP A 287 9.36 0.68 4.48
C ASP A 287 8.39 1.00 3.35
N TYR A 288 7.97 2.26 3.20
CA TYR A 288 7.09 2.66 2.10
C TYR A 288 7.73 2.42 0.73
N PHE A 289 9.02 2.74 0.54
CA PHE A 289 9.71 2.57 -0.74
C PHE A 289 10.03 1.13 -1.11
N LYS A 290 10.07 0.21 -0.14
CA LYS A 290 10.16 -1.24 -0.43
C LYS A 290 8.87 -1.76 -1.07
N ASP A 291 7.73 -1.35 -0.52
CA ASP A 291 6.42 -1.81 -0.98
C ASP A 291 5.95 -1.02 -2.23
N ASN A 292 6.40 0.24 -2.33
CA ASN A 292 6.06 1.17 -3.41
C ASN A 292 7.35 1.80 -3.94
N PRO A 293 7.97 1.26 -5.00
CA PRO A 293 9.28 1.71 -5.48
C PRO A 293 9.20 3.06 -6.21
N VAL A 294 8.79 4.13 -5.51
CA VAL A 294 8.55 5.48 -6.05
C VAL A 294 9.63 6.48 -5.64
N GLY A 295 10.59 6.06 -4.82
CA GLY A 295 11.65 6.94 -4.35
C GLY A 295 12.87 6.23 -3.80
N VAL A 296 13.81 7.02 -3.32
CA VAL A 296 15.03 6.58 -2.64
C VAL A 296 15.22 7.36 -1.35
N VAL A 297 15.94 6.75 -0.40
CA VAL A 297 16.38 7.44 0.81
C VAL A 297 17.83 7.92 0.68
N PHE A 298 18.18 8.98 1.40
CA PHE A 298 19.55 9.47 1.54
C PHE A 298 19.92 9.70 3.01
N LYS A 299 21.18 9.47 3.36
CA LYS A 299 21.71 9.74 4.71
C LYS A 299 22.38 11.11 4.74
N ASN A 300 23.15 11.41 3.69
CA ASN A 300 23.87 12.66 3.52
C ASN A 300 23.54 13.30 2.15
N PRO A 301 23.70 14.63 1.99
CA PRO A 301 23.42 15.29 0.71
C PRO A 301 24.23 14.75 -0.48
N SER A 302 25.45 14.24 -0.27
CA SER A 302 26.28 13.59 -1.31
C SER A 302 25.60 12.36 -1.91
N ASP A 303 24.87 11.59 -1.09
CA ASP A 303 24.19 10.37 -1.53
C ASP A 303 23.10 10.68 -2.57
N ILE A 304 22.57 11.91 -2.58
CA ILE A 304 21.61 12.35 -3.59
C ILE A 304 22.30 12.43 -4.95
N ILE A 305 23.50 13.00 -5.00
CA ILE A 305 24.31 13.14 -6.22
C ILE A 305 24.68 11.75 -6.77
N GLU A 306 25.15 10.86 -5.89
CA GLU A 306 25.52 9.49 -6.25
C GLU A 306 24.33 8.68 -6.78
N GLN A 307 23.12 8.97 -6.31
CA GLN A 307 21.89 8.27 -6.71
C GLN A 307 21.20 8.88 -7.94
N LEU A 308 21.69 10.00 -8.51
CA LEU A 308 21.10 10.60 -9.71
C LEU A 308 20.94 9.63 -10.89
N PRO A 309 21.90 8.73 -11.21
CA PRO A 309 21.71 7.75 -12.28
C PRO A 309 20.53 6.81 -12.00
N ARG A 310 20.39 6.34 -10.76
CA ARG A 310 19.27 5.48 -10.33
C ARG A 310 17.94 6.22 -10.39
N LEU A 311 17.90 7.46 -9.90
CA LEU A 311 16.70 8.32 -9.94
C LEU A 311 16.26 8.60 -11.39
N ASN A 312 17.21 8.87 -12.27
CA ASN A 312 16.95 9.05 -13.70
C ASN A 312 16.45 7.76 -14.38
N GLN A 313 16.95 6.60 -13.97
CA GLN A 313 16.41 5.32 -14.43
C GLN A 313 14.98 5.11 -13.94
N MET A 314 14.69 5.38 -12.67
CA MET A 314 13.35 5.28 -12.09
C MET A 314 12.33 6.14 -12.85
N LYS A 315 12.69 7.39 -13.19
CA LYS A 315 11.86 8.29 -13.99
C LYS A 315 11.44 7.69 -15.34
N LYS A 316 12.27 6.81 -15.92
CA LYS A 316 12.04 6.17 -17.22
C LYS A 316 11.34 4.82 -17.12
N SER A 317 11.62 4.05 -16.08
CA SER A 317 11.15 2.65 -15.97
C SER A 317 9.85 2.50 -15.20
N ILE A 318 9.48 3.46 -14.34
CA ILE A 318 8.29 3.37 -13.50
C ILE A 318 7.16 4.18 -14.12
N ASP A 319 6.03 3.50 -14.34
CA ASP A 319 4.76 4.16 -14.63
C ASP A 319 4.16 4.72 -13.34
N PHE A 320 4.49 5.98 -13.03
CA PHE A 320 4.01 6.66 -11.83
C PHE A 320 2.50 6.84 -11.80
N SER A 321 1.82 6.85 -12.96
CA SER A 321 0.36 6.99 -13.01
C SER A 321 -0.36 5.83 -12.30
N LYS A 322 0.24 4.63 -12.31
CA LYS A 322 -0.26 3.44 -11.60
C LYS A 322 0.12 3.41 -10.11
N ARG A 323 0.81 4.44 -9.61
CA ARG A 323 1.31 4.56 -8.24
C ARG A 323 0.71 5.77 -7.51
N ILE A 324 -0.36 6.34 -8.08
CA ILE A 324 -1.13 7.43 -7.48
C ILE A 324 -2.29 6.81 -6.72
N PHE A 325 -2.39 7.16 -5.44
CA PHE A 325 -3.49 6.78 -4.56
C PHE A 325 -4.12 8.07 -4.02
N THR A 326 -5.44 8.11 -3.97
CA THR A 326 -6.19 9.26 -3.46
C THR A 326 -6.98 8.89 -2.21
N TYR A 327 -7.37 9.89 -1.42
CA TYR A 327 -8.29 9.67 -0.31
C TYR A 327 -9.58 9.00 -0.81
N GLU A 328 -10.12 9.46 -1.93
CA GLU A 328 -11.35 8.98 -2.56
C GLU A 328 -11.22 7.52 -3.04
N SER A 329 -10.11 7.14 -3.67
CA SER A 329 -9.90 5.76 -4.13
C SER A 329 -9.75 4.76 -2.98
N GLU A 330 -9.22 5.22 -1.84
CA GLU A 330 -8.93 4.38 -0.68
C GLU A 330 -9.99 4.46 0.42
N ILE A 331 -10.96 5.38 0.32
CA ILE A 331 -11.88 5.71 1.43
C ILE A 331 -12.69 4.51 1.93
N GLY A 332 -12.95 3.55 1.05
CA GLY A 332 -13.66 2.32 1.37
C GLY A 332 -13.04 1.55 2.54
N ARG A 333 -11.70 1.54 2.67
CA ARG A 333 -10.98 0.88 3.78
C ARG A 333 -11.30 1.52 5.13
N LEU A 334 -11.47 2.84 5.16
CA LEU A 334 -11.82 3.58 6.37
C LEU A 334 -13.31 3.40 6.72
N VAL A 335 -14.18 3.37 5.71
CA VAL A 335 -15.61 3.09 5.87
C VAL A 335 -15.85 1.67 6.40
N GLU A 336 -15.13 0.67 5.87
CA GLU A 336 -15.17 -0.69 6.39
C GLU A 336 -14.72 -0.74 7.85
N PHE A 337 -13.64 -0.04 8.18
CA PHE A 337 -13.16 0.09 9.55
C PHE A 337 -14.23 0.67 10.48
N TYR A 338 -14.91 1.74 10.06
CA TYR A 338 -16.05 2.30 10.80
C TYR A 338 -17.17 1.29 11.04
N HIS A 339 -17.55 0.53 10.01
CA HIS A 339 -18.58 -0.49 10.12
C HIS A 339 -18.22 -1.61 11.11
N ARG A 340 -16.95 -2.03 11.11
CA ARG A 340 -16.43 -2.98 12.10
C ARG A 340 -16.53 -2.45 13.53
N ILE A 341 -16.28 -1.16 13.75
CA ILE A 341 -16.39 -0.52 15.07
C ILE A 341 -17.84 -0.45 15.56
N ILE A 342 -18.78 -0.07 14.68
CA ILE A 342 -20.20 0.10 15.08
C ILE A 342 -20.99 -1.22 15.12
N LYS A 343 -20.37 -2.37 14.83
CA LYS A 343 -20.97 -3.72 14.87
C LYS A 343 -22.30 -3.87 14.09
N LYS A 344 -22.55 -3.02 13.08
CA LYS A 344 -23.71 -3.18 12.17
C LYS A 344 -23.28 -4.09 11.01
N PRO A 345 -24.01 -5.16 10.65
CA PRO A 345 -23.83 -5.79 9.34
C PRO A 345 -24.11 -4.73 8.27
N LEU A 346 -23.24 -4.67 7.26
CA LEU A 346 -23.33 -3.70 6.16
C LEU A 346 -24.74 -3.77 5.54
N SER A 347 -25.49 -2.66 5.55
CA SER A 347 -26.69 -2.53 4.71
C SER A 347 -26.22 -2.45 3.26
N ASN A 348 -26.79 -3.30 2.39
CA ASN A 348 -26.39 -3.60 1.01
C ASN A 348 -26.25 -2.41 0.02
N ASP A 349 -26.44 -1.17 0.44
CA ASP A 349 -26.44 -0.01 -0.47
C ASP A 349 -25.15 0.83 -0.45
N TYR A 350 -24.13 0.43 0.32
CA TYR A 350 -22.76 0.92 0.16
C TYR A 350 -21.81 -0.21 0.52
N ILE A 351 -21.55 -1.07 -0.45
CA ILE A 351 -20.49 -2.07 -0.35
C ILE A 351 -19.29 -1.45 -1.07
N TYR A 352 -18.32 -0.93 -0.32
CA TYR A 352 -16.96 -1.05 -0.81
C TYR A 352 -16.69 -2.55 -0.82
N GLU A 353 -16.78 -3.14 -2.00
CA GLU A 353 -16.32 -4.50 -2.17
C GLU A 353 -14.80 -4.44 -2.15
N PRO A 354 -14.11 -5.07 -1.18
CA PRO A 354 -12.71 -5.40 -1.41
C PRO A 354 -12.66 -6.06 -2.79
N LYS A 355 -11.72 -5.60 -3.62
CA LYS A 355 -11.52 -6.18 -4.95
C LYS A 355 -11.50 -7.70 -4.81
N GLU A 356 -12.11 -8.40 -5.76
CA GLU A 356 -12.37 -9.84 -5.68
C GLU A 356 -11.10 -10.65 -5.38
N ASP A 357 -9.93 -10.14 -5.77
CA ASP A 357 -8.60 -10.68 -5.47
C ASP A 357 -8.30 -10.71 -3.96
N ILE A 358 -8.61 -9.64 -3.22
CA ILE A 358 -8.43 -9.56 -1.76
C ILE A 358 -9.32 -10.59 -1.06
N LYS A 359 -10.60 -10.67 -1.47
CA LYS A 359 -11.56 -11.62 -0.89
C LYS A 359 -11.17 -13.07 -1.18
N ALA A 360 -10.75 -13.37 -2.41
CA ALA A 360 -10.25 -14.69 -2.78
C ALA A 360 -9.01 -15.05 -1.94
N LYS A 361 -8.08 -14.10 -1.77
CA LYS A 361 -6.85 -14.29 -0.99
C LYS A 361 -7.13 -14.61 0.47
N GLU A 362 -8.05 -13.89 1.12
CA GLU A 362 -8.50 -14.17 2.49
C GLU A 362 -9.15 -15.56 2.59
N TYR A 363 -10.04 -15.89 1.66
CA TYR A 363 -10.72 -17.18 1.61
C TYR A 363 -9.74 -18.37 1.55
N TRP A 364 -8.74 -18.31 0.69
CA TRP A 364 -7.74 -19.38 0.54
C TRP A 364 -6.72 -19.42 1.69
N CYS A 365 -6.39 -18.26 2.27
CA CYS A 365 -5.53 -18.15 3.45
C CYS A 365 -6.12 -18.88 4.67
N GLU A 366 -7.44 -18.79 4.87
CA GLU A 366 -8.13 -19.35 6.03
C GLU A 366 -8.75 -20.74 5.78
N ARG A 367 -8.65 -21.26 4.55
CA ARG A 367 -9.29 -22.52 4.19
C ARG A 367 -8.74 -23.67 5.04
N LYS A 368 -9.64 -24.41 5.67
CA LYS A 368 -9.27 -25.58 6.47
C LYS A 368 -8.57 -26.63 5.60
N VAL A 369 -7.39 -27.05 6.01
CA VAL A 369 -6.68 -28.19 5.40
C VAL A 369 -7.41 -29.48 5.75
N ILE A 370 -7.89 -30.19 4.73
CA ILE A 370 -8.61 -31.46 4.89
C ILE A 370 -7.71 -32.66 4.60
N GLU A 371 -8.09 -33.84 5.11
CA GLU A 371 -7.29 -35.07 5.02
C GLU A 371 -6.89 -35.45 3.58
N HIS A 372 -7.77 -35.19 2.62
CA HIS A 372 -7.52 -35.45 1.21
C HIS A 372 -6.32 -34.66 0.63
N TYR A 373 -5.94 -33.53 1.21
CA TYR A 373 -4.76 -32.78 0.75
C TYR A 373 -3.44 -33.45 1.08
N TYR A 374 -3.46 -34.47 1.94
CA TYR A 374 -2.27 -35.25 2.26
C TYR A 374 -2.11 -36.53 1.44
N THR A 375 -3.16 -36.96 0.75
CA THR A 375 -3.12 -38.19 -0.02
C THR A 375 -2.64 -37.91 -1.44
N GLU A 376 -1.78 -38.80 -1.94
CA GLU A 376 -1.37 -38.82 -3.33
C GLU A 376 -2.62 -39.02 -4.21
N GLY A 377 -2.78 -38.20 -5.25
CA GLY A 377 -3.91 -38.26 -6.16
C GLY A 377 -3.46 -38.21 -7.62
N ARG A 378 -4.43 -38.25 -8.55
CA ARG A 378 -4.18 -38.27 -10.01
C ARG A 378 -3.25 -37.14 -10.46
N GLN A 379 -3.40 -35.96 -9.86
CA GLN A 379 -2.56 -34.79 -10.12
C GLN A 379 -1.09 -35.02 -9.76
N SER A 380 -0.81 -35.68 -8.62
CA SER A 380 0.55 -35.92 -8.14
C SER A 380 1.29 -36.88 -9.08
N SER A 381 0.64 -37.98 -9.47
CA SER A 381 1.20 -38.93 -10.44
C SER A 381 1.39 -38.28 -11.82
N THR A 382 0.46 -37.42 -12.24
CA THR A 382 0.58 -36.69 -13.52
C THR A 382 1.77 -35.74 -13.52
N ILE A 383 1.99 -34.99 -12.42
CA ILE A 383 3.14 -34.10 -12.28
C ILE A 383 4.45 -34.90 -12.31
N VAL A 384 4.56 -36.00 -11.54
CA VAL A 384 5.76 -36.86 -11.55
C VAL A 384 6.05 -37.39 -12.95
N GLN A 385 5.06 -37.93 -13.65
CA GLN A 385 5.23 -38.44 -15.02
C GLN A 385 5.64 -37.34 -16.00
N THR A 386 5.05 -36.15 -15.88
CA THR A 386 5.34 -35.01 -16.75
C THR A 386 6.77 -34.50 -16.51
N VAL A 387 7.16 -34.30 -15.25
CA VAL A 387 8.53 -33.89 -14.89
C VAL A 387 9.55 -34.95 -15.33
N SER A 388 9.27 -36.23 -15.10
CA SER A 388 10.15 -37.32 -15.55
C SER A 388 10.34 -37.32 -17.07
N TYR A 389 9.26 -37.12 -17.83
CA TYR A 389 9.31 -36.99 -19.29
C TYR A 389 10.15 -35.78 -19.73
N LEU A 390 9.95 -34.61 -19.11
CA LEU A 390 10.64 -33.37 -19.46
C LEU A 390 12.11 -33.39 -19.04
N ASN A 391 12.46 -34.04 -17.93
CA ASN A 391 13.84 -34.17 -17.46
C ASN A 391 14.73 -34.94 -18.46
N ASN A 392 14.13 -35.84 -19.26
CA ASN A 392 14.83 -36.52 -20.36
C ASN A 392 15.07 -35.63 -21.58
N LYS A 393 14.44 -34.46 -21.67
CA LYS A 393 14.57 -33.49 -22.77
C LYS A 393 15.48 -32.33 -22.41
N SER A 394 15.36 -31.85 -21.18
CA SER A 394 16.22 -30.81 -20.61
C SER A 394 16.42 -31.13 -19.14
N GLU A 395 17.65 -31.12 -18.67
CA GLU A 395 17.97 -31.45 -17.29
C GLU A 395 17.26 -30.47 -16.34
N ILE A 396 16.40 -30.99 -15.46
CA ILE A 396 15.66 -30.26 -14.44
C ILE A 396 16.35 -30.51 -13.11
N LYS A 397 17.02 -29.50 -12.57
CA LYS A 397 17.69 -29.54 -11.26
C LYS A 397 16.89 -28.83 -10.19
N SER A 398 16.08 -27.85 -10.56
CA SER A 398 15.26 -27.08 -9.61
C SER A 398 13.80 -26.98 -10.03
N ILE A 399 12.90 -27.19 -9.07
CA ILE A 399 11.45 -27.08 -9.27
C ILE A 399 10.81 -26.19 -8.22
N PHE A 400 9.93 -25.31 -8.68
CA PHE A 400 9.09 -24.48 -7.83
C PHE A 400 7.59 -24.77 -8.00
N GLU A 401 6.89 -25.01 -6.89
CA GLU A 401 5.42 -25.10 -6.87
C GLU A 401 4.82 -23.84 -6.23
N PHE A 402 3.98 -23.13 -6.99
CA PHE A 402 3.19 -22.00 -6.48
C PHE A 402 1.81 -22.49 -6.07
N GLY A 403 1.40 -22.22 -4.82
CA GLY A 403 0.19 -22.80 -4.21
C GLY A 403 0.38 -24.26 -3.82
N CYS A 404 1.48 -24.57 -3.14
CA CYS A 404 1.89 -25.96 -2.86
C CYS A 404 1.07 -26.66 -1.77
N ASN A 405 0.21 -25.95 -1.06
CA ASN A 405 -0.55 -26.43 0.10
C ASN A 405 0.38 -27.15 1.09
N VAL A 406 0.03 -28.37 1.53
CA VAL A 406 0.88 -29.21 2.39
C VAL A 406 2.07 -29.85 1.66
N GLY A 407 2.26 -29.59 0.36
CA GLY A 407 3.41 -30.05 -0.43
C GLY A 407 3.32 -31.50 -0.92
N ARG A 408 2.11 -32.05 -1.11
CA ARG A 408 1.94 -33.45 -1.54
C ARG A 408 2.63 -33.77 -2.87
N ASN A 409 2.57 -32.85 -3.83
CA ASN A 409 3.15 -33.05 -5.17
C ASN A 409 4.68 -33.03 -5.09
N LEU A 410 5.25 -32.06 -4.38
CA LEU A 410 6.68 -32.00 -4.09
C LEU A 410 7.17 -33.26 -3.34
N ASN A 411 6.38 -33.81 -2.42
CA ASN A 411 6.76 -35.04 -1.73
C ASN A 411 6.87 -36.23 -2.69
N CYS A 412 5.94 -36.38 -3.63
CA CYS A 412 6.02 -37.41 -4.67
C CYS A 412 7.22 -37.19 -5.60
N LEU A 413 7.48 -35.95 -6.02
CA LEU A 413 8.66 -35.62 -6.83
C LEU A 413 9.97 -35.97 -6.11
N ARG A 414 10.09 -35.64 -4.81
CA ARG A 414 11.27 -35.98 -4.01
C ARG A 414 11.51 -37.50 -3.94
N ARG A 415 10.43 -38.27 -3.81
CA ARG A 415 10.47 -39.74 -3.69
C ARG A 415 10.84 -40.39 -5.02
N ASP A 416 10.22 -39.97 -6.11
CA ASP A 416 10.23 -40.68 -7.38
C ASP A 416 11.27 -40.12 -8.37
N ILE A 417 11.73 -38.89 -8.17
CA ILE A 417 12.77 -38.22 -8.98
C ILE A 417 13.79 -37.57 -8.03
N PRO A 418 14.63 -38.37 -7.35
CA PRO A 418 15.58 -37.86 -6.37
C PRO A 418 16.66 -36.98 -7.03
N GLY A 419 17.19 -36.02 -6.25
CA GLY A 419 18.27 -35.13 -6.70
C GLY A 419 17.82 -33.81 -7.30
N ILE A 420 16.52 -33.52 -7.32
CA ILE A 420 15.96 -32.22 -7.70
C ILE A 420 15.80 -31.35 -6.45
N ASP A 421 16.26 -30.11 -6.53
CA ASP A 421 16.00 -29.07 -5.55
C ASP A 421 14.55 -28.60 -5.66
N LEU A 422 13.76 -28.92 -4.64
CA LEU A 422 12.35 -28.59 -4.60
C LEU A 422 12.12 -27.33 -3.76
N PHE A 423 11.18 -26.48 -4.16
CA PHE A 423 10.74 -25.36 -3.35
C PHE A 423 9.24 -25.13 -3.56
N GLY A 424 8.54 -24.72 -2.50
CA GLY A 424 7.10 -24.45 -2.59
C GLY A 424 6.67 -23.31 -1.70
N ILE A 425 5.74 -22.49 -2.20
CA ILE A 425 5.02 -21.52 -1.37
C ILE A 425 3.52 -21.71 -1.43
N ASP A 426 2.88 -21.38 -0.33
CA ASP A 426 1.43 -21.31 -0.21
C ASP A 426 1.06 -20.17 0.74
N ILE A 427 -0.09 -19.55 0.50
CA ILE A 427 -0.59 -18.47 1.34
C ILE A 427 -1.11 -18.98 2.69
N ASN A 428 -1.60 -20.22 2.72
CA ASN A 428 -2.19 -20.84 3.89
C ASN A 428 -1.11 -21.27 4.89
N LYS A 429 -0.98 -20.51 5.98
CA LYS A 429 0.02 -20.77 7.02
C LYS A 429 -0.09 -22.15 7.66
N ASP A 430 -1.31 -22.68 7.80
CA ASP A 430 -1.56 -23.97 8.43
C ASP A 430 -1.16 -25.10 7.49
N ALA A 431 -1.44 -24.99 6.19
CA ALA A 431 -0.97 -25.94 5.18
C ALA A 431 0.56 -26.04 5.17
N ILE A 432 1.26 -24.90 5.20
CA ILE A 432 2.73 -24.88 5.25
C ILE A 432 3.26 -25.51 6.54
N ARG A 433 2.67 -25.19 7.70
CA ARG A 433 3.07 -25.77 8.98
C ARG A 433 2.90 -27.29 8.97
N LEU A 434 1.72 -27.77 8.56
CA LEU A 434 1.39 -29.20 8.53
C LEU A 434 2.24 -29.95 7.49
N GLY A 435 2.49 -29.36 6.33
CA GLY A 435 3.36 -29.92 5.29
C GLY A 435 4.81 -30.06 5.75
N LYS A 436 5.34 -29.07 6.48
CA LYS A 436 6.67 -29.16 7.11
C LYS A 436 6.75 -30.25 8.16
N GLU A 437 5.76 -30.32 9.06
CA GLU A 437 5.68 -31.35 10.09
C GLU A 437 5.61 -32.75 9.49
N LYS A 438 4.84 -32.93 8.40
CA LYS A 438 4.60 -34.25 7.80
C LYS A 438 5.69 -34.72 6.84
N TYR A 439 6.14 -33.84 5.94
CA TYR A 439 7.02 -34.24 4.83
C TYR A 439 8.45 -33.72 4.96
N ASN A 440 8.73 -32.80 5.89
CA ASN A 440 10.03 -32.14 6.02
C ASN A 440 10.51 -31.57 4.66
N LEU A 441 9.63 -30.81 4.00
CA LEU A 441 9.90 -30.17 2.71
C LEU A 441 10.27 -28.68 2.90
N PRO A 442 11.05 -28.10 1.97
CA PRO A 442 11.41 -26.68 1.98
C PRO A 442 10.25 -25.79 1.54
N LEU A 443 9.21 -25.71 2.38
CA LEU A 443 8.01 -24.91 2.13
C LEU A 443 8.11 -23.54 2.81
N LYS A 444 7.51 -22.49 2.25
CA LYS A 444 7.39 -21.18 2.92
C LYS A 444 5.99 -20.59 2.76
N ILE A 445 5.55 -19.87 3.78
CA ILE A 445 4.35 -19.03 3.67
C ILE A 445 4.65 -17.93 2.66
N GLY A 446 3.80 -17.73 1.66
CA GLY A 446 4.01 -16.75 0.61
C GLY A 446 2.84 -16.64 -0.36
N SER A 447 2.66 -15.43 -0.90
CA SER A 447 1.70 -15.09 -1.95
C SER A 447 2.45 -14.74 -3.24
N GLU A 448 1.70 -14.31 -4.26
CA GLU A 448 2.22 -13.77 -5.52
C GLU A 448 3.25 -12.63 -5.32
N GLU A 449 3.19 -11.89 -4.21
CA GLU A 449 4.15 -10.85 -3.83
C GLU A 449 5.60 -11.36 -3.75
N LYS A 450 5.80 -12.67 -3.49
CA LYS A 450 7.14 -13.25 -3.44
C LYS A 450 7.74 -13.51 -4.82
N LEU A 451 6.91 -13.65 -5.86
CA LEU A 451 7.37 -13.98 -7.20
C LEU A 451 8.28 -12.86 -7.75
N SER A 452 7.94 -11.59 -7.49
CA SER A 452 8.75 -10.44 -7.95
C SER A 452 10.12 -10.33 -7.29
N SER A 453 10.37 -11.07 -6.21
CA SER A 453 11.69 -11.14 -5.57
C SER A 453 12.59 -12.24 -6.14
N MET A 454 12.03 -13.13 -6.98
CA MET A 454 12.74 -14.22 -7.64
C MET A 454 13.32 -13.75 -8.98
N LYS A 455 14.45 -14.36 -9.38
CA LYS A 455 15.18 -14.02 -10.61
C LYS A 455 14.50 -14.62 -11.83
N ASP A 456 14.76 -14.02 -12.99
CA ASP A 456 14.36 -14.58 -14.28
C ASP A 456 15.01 -15.96 -14.46
N GLY A 457 14.20 -16.95 -14.82
CA GLY A 457 14.64 -18.34 -14.97
C GLY A 457 15.31 -18.93 -13.71
N GLU A 458 14.89 -18.53 -12.50
CA GLU A 458 15.44 -19.06 -11.25
C GLU A 458 15.23 -20.57 -11.09
N TYR A 459 14.13 -21.11 -11.64
CA TYR A 459 13.79 -22.52 -11.55
C TYR A 459 13.76 -23.18 -12.93
N ASP A 460 14.36 -24.36 -13.06
CA ASP A 460 14.35 -25.11 -14.33
C ASP A 460 12.92 -25.44 -14.77
N ALA A 461 12.05 -25.81 -13.82
CA ALA A 461 10.61 -25.91 -14.04
C ALA A 461 9.78 -25.31 -12.91
N VAL A 462 8.66 -24.68 -13.26
CA VAL A 462 7.68 -24.13 -12.31
C VAL A 462 6.33 -24.76 -12.59
N PHE A 463 5.56 -25.05 -11.55
CA PHE A 463 4.22 -25.58 -11.77
C PHE A 463 3.17 -25.09 -10.78
N THR A 464 1.92 -25.23 -11.22
CA THR A 464 0.69 -24.97 -10.46
C THR A 464 -0.29 -26.12 -10.67
N VAL A 465 -1.08 -26.44 -9.65
CA VAL A 465 -2.16 -27.44 -9.72
C VAL A 465 -3.39 -26.89 -9.01
N SER A 466 -4.40 -26.48 -9.78
CA SER A 466 -5.61 -25.82 -9.27
C SER A 466 -5.29 -24.62 -8.38
N VAL A 467 -4.56 -23.66 -8.95
CA VAL A 467 -4.19 -22.41 -8.25
C VAL A 467 -4.60 -21.22 -9.08
N LEU A 468 -4.37 -21.26 -10.39
CA LEU A 468 -4.75 -20.16 -11.27
C LEU A 468 -6.27 -20.00 -11.38
N ASP A 469 -7.01 -21.11 -11.28
CA ASP A 469 -8.48 -21.10 -11.20
C ASP A 469 -9.04 -20.50 -9.92
N HIS A 470 -8.19 -20.12 -8.98
CA HIS A 470 -8.56 -19.49 -7.71
C HIS A 470 -8.21 -18.01 -7.64
N LEU A 471 -7.66 -17.45 -8.73
CA LEU A 471 -7.10 -16.10 -8.79
C LEU A 471 -7.88 -15.23 -9.80
N PRO A 472 -8.59 -14.18 -9.37
CA PRO A 472 -9.33 -13.27 -10.26
C PRO A 472 -8.42 -12.55 -11.28
N ASP A 473 -7.21 -12.18 -10.85
CA ASP A 473 -6.20 -11.49 -11.67
C ASP A 473 -5.06 -12.43 -12.11
N MET A 474 -5.40 -13.65 -12.54
CA MET A 474 -4.39 -14.69 -12.82
C MET A 474 -3.37 -14.32 -13.90
N GLU A 475 -3.72 -13.49 -14.90
CA GLU A 475 -2.80 -13.14 -15.99
C GLU A 475 -1.53 -12.45 -15.47
N LYS A 476 -1.67 -11.55 -14.49
CA LYS A 476 -0.54 -10.82 -13.88
C LYS A 476 0.40 -11.79 -13.15
N ILE A 477 -0.17 -12.77 -12.46
CA ILE A 477 0.57 -13.78 -11.70
C ILE A 477 1.26 -14.74 -12.68
N LEU A 478 0.57 -15.11 -13.75
CA LEU A 478 1.11 -15.98 -14.79
C LEU A 478 2.33 -15.38 -15.49
N VAL A 479 2.37 -14.06 -15.70
CA VAL A 479 3.57 -13.37 -16.22
C VAL A 479 4.79 -13.67 -15.34
N GLU A 480 4.65 -13.53 -14.03
CA GLU A 480 5.74 -13.78 -13.09
C GLU A 480 6.12 -15.27 -13.04
N LEU A 481 5.15 -16.18 -13.03
CA LEU A 481 5.40 -17.62 -13.05
C LEU A 481 6.13 -18.07 -14.32
N LEU A 482 5.78 -17.52 -15.48
CA LEU A 482 6.50 -17.74 -16.73
C LEU A 482 7.92 -17.15 -16.65
N ARG A 483 8.08 -15.93 -16.12
CA ARG A 483 9.38 -15.27 -15.98
C ARG A 483 10.37 -16.05 -15.12
N ILE A 484 9.92 -16.63 -14.00
CA ILE A 484 10.80 -17.39 -13.10
C ILE A 484 11.05 -18.82 -13.60
N SER A 485 10.31 -19.27 -14.61
CA SER A 485 10.52 -20.55 -15.30
C SER A 485 11.63 -20.41 -16.33
N LYS A 486 12.62 -21.31 -16.29
CA LYS A 486 13.73 -21.29 -17.26
C LYS A 486 13.48 -22.18 -18.47
N HIS A 487 12.95 -23.40 -18.26
CA HIS A 487 12.69 -24.34 -19.34
C HIS A 487 11.20 -24.61 -19.53
N TYR A 488 10.49 -24.87 -18.43
CA TYR A 488 9.08 -25.28 -18.50
C TYR A 488 8.22 -24.64 -17.43
N PHE A 489 7.03 -24.19 -17.83
CA PHE A 489 5.90 -23.96 -16.94
C PHE A 489 4.87 -25.06 -17.14
N ILE A 490 4.41 -25.68 -16.05
CA ILE A 490 3.43 -26.77 -16.06
C ILE A 490 2.20 -26.33 -15.27
N ALA A 491 1.01 -26.48 -15.84
CA ALA A 491 -0.23 -26.14 -15.15
C ALA A 491 -1.25 -27.27 -15.29
N ILE A 492 -1.89 -27.64 -14.18
CA ILE A 492 -3.08 -28.51 -14.21
C ILE A 492 -4.25 -27.68 -13.72
N GLU A 493 -5.08 -27.22 -14.65
CA GLU A 493 -6.09 -26.19 -14.39
C GLU A 493 -7.41 -26.49 -15.13
N PRO A 494 -8.58 -26.12 -14.57
CA PRO A 494 -9.89 -26.33 -15.18
C PRO A 494 -10.12 -25.40 -16.37
N PHE A 495 -10.47 -25.98 -17.52
CA PHE A 495 -10.62 -25.27 -18.77
C PHE A 495 -12.00 -25.46 -19.39
N ILE A 496 -12.54 -24.34 -19.88
CA ILE A 496 -13.55 -24.30 -20.93
C ILE A 496 -13.16 -23.18 -21.90
N ASP A 497 -13.76 -23.15 -23.08
CA ASP A 497 -13.53 -22.09 -24.07
C ASP A 497 -14.23 -20.76 -23.70
N ALA A 498 -14.08 -20.31 -22.45
CA ALA A 498 -14.62 -19.08 -21.91
C ALA A 498 -13.88 -18.66 -20.62
N ASN A 499 -13.87 -17.36 -20.33
CA ASN A 499 -13.40 -16.80 -19.06
C ASN A 499 -14.63 -16.49 -18.19
N ILE A 500 -14.97 -17.35 -17.23
CA ILE A 500 -16.17 -17.17 -16.39
C ILE A 500 -15.93 -17.58 -14.94
N ASN A 501 -16.71 -16.99 -14.03
CA ASN A 501 -16.79 -17.48 -12.66
C ASN A 501 -17.47 -18.86 -12.63
N ALA A 502 -16.85 -19.81 -11.94
CA ALA A 502 -17.24 -21.22 -11.89
C ALA A 502 -18.13 -21.57 -10.68
N LYS A 503 -18.77 -20.59 -10.03
CA LYS A 503 -19.61 -20.76 -8.83
C LYS A 503 -20.68 -21.86 -8.93
N ASN A 504 -21.18 -22.14 -10.15
CA ASN A 504 -22.20 -23.19 -10.37
C ASN A 504 -21.62 -24.59 -10.56
N PHE A 505 -20.29 -24.72 -10.67
CA PHE A 505 -19.58 -25.97 -10.91
C PHE A 505 -18.65 -26.33 -9.75
N ALA A 506 -18.08 -25.33 -9.08
CA ALA A 506 -17.16 -25.52 -7.98
C ALA A 506 -17.89 -25.61 -6.63
N LYS A 507 -17.37 -26.45 -5.73
CA LYS A 507 -17.77 -26.45 -4.31
C LYS A 507 -17.07 -25.35 -3.50
N ALA A 508 -16.05 -24.71 -4.07
CA ALA A 508 -15.29 -23.63 -3.47
C ALA A 508 -15.77 -22.29 -4.03
N ASP A 509 -15.87 -21.29 -3.15
CA ASP A 509 -16.03 -19.90 -3.58
C ASP A 509 -14.72 -19.42 -4.25
N TYR A 510 -14.83 -18.39 -5.10
CA TYR A 510 -13.69 -17.84 -5.87
C TYR A 510 -12.99 -18.88 -6.75
N SER A 511 -13.79 -19.58 -7.56
CA SER A 511 -13.29 -20.48 -8.61
C SER A 511 -13.66 -19.93 -9.98
N TYR A 512 -12.77 -20.05 -10.95
CA TYR A 512 -12.92 -19.49 -12.29
C TYR A 512 -12.50 -20.50 -13.33
N PHE A 513 -13.10 -20.42 -14.51
CA PHE A 513 -12.52 -20.97 -15.71
C PHE A 513 -11.80 -19.87 -16.46
N TRP A 514 -10.62 -20.19 -16.97
CA TRP A 514 -9.84 -19.31 -17.81
C TRP A 514 -9.46 -20.02 -19.12
N ASN A 515 -9.41 -19.27 -20.20
CA ASN A 515 -8.95 -19.73 -21.50
C ASN A 515 -7.42 -19.67 -21.54
N TYR A 516 -6.78 -20.61 -20.85
CA TYR A 516 -5.32 -20.68 -20.74
C TYR A 516 -4.61 -20.69 -22.10
N PRO A 517 -5.04 -21.43 -23.14
CA PRO A 517 -4.39 -21.39 -24.44
C PRO A 517 -4.32 -19.99 -25.04
N LYS A 518 -5.43 -19.23 -24.97
CA LYS A 518 -5.47 -17.85 -25.45
C LYS A 518 -4.54 -16.94 -24.65
N ILE A 519 -4.50 -17.11 -23.33
CA ILE A 519 -3.66 -16.32 -22.43
C ILE A 519 -2.17 -16.63 -22.67
N PHE A 520 -1.77 -17.90 -22.74
CA PHE A 520 -0.38 -18.29 -23.03
C PHE A 520 0.11 -17.69 -24.36
N ASN A 521 -0.70 -17.80 -25.42
CA ASN A 521 -0.38 -17.22 -26.72
C ASN A 521 -0.25 -15.69 -26.65
N LYS A 522 -1.15 -15.01 -25.93
CA LYS A 522 -1.09 -13.56 -25.70
C LYS A 522 0.20 -13.14 -24.99
N LEU A 523 0.70 -13.96 -24.06
CA LEU A 523 1.94 -13.72 -23.31
C LEU A 523 3.20 -14.15 -24.07
N GLY A 524 3.09 -14.62 -25.31
CA GLY A 524 4.22 -15.07 -26.12
C GLY A 524 4.81 -16.42 -25.67
N ALA A 525 4.11 -17.15 -24.80
CA ALA A 525 4.54 -18.45 -24.32
C ALA A 525 4.13 -19.56 -25.31
N ARG A 526 4.98 -20.56 -25.52
CA ARG A 526 4.74 -21.63 -26.50
C ARG A 526 4.18 -22.88 -25.83
N ILE A 527 2.95 -23.24 -26.16
CA ILE A 527 2.31 -24.46 -25.63
C ILE A 527 2.91 -25.69 -26.31
N LEU A 528 3.47 -26.61 -25.51
CA LEU A 528 3.95 -27.93 -25.94
C LEU A 528 2.87 -29.00 -25.83
N HIS A 529 2.12 -28.97 -24.74
CA HIS A 529 1.03 -29.88 -24.48
C HIS A 529 -0.16 -29.11 -23.93
N ASP A 530 -1.33 -29.43 -24.45
CA ASP A 530 -2.65 -29.06 -23.95
C ASP A 530 -3.50 -30.32 -24.11
N LYS A 531 -3.75 -31.02 -23.00
CA LYS A 531 -4.50 -32.28 -23.02
C LYS A 531 -5.46 -32.38 -21.83
N PRO A 532 -6.67 -32.95 -22.03
CA PRO A 532 -7.56 -33.25 -20.92
C PRO A 532 -6.86 -34.08 -19.83
N CYS A 533 -7.04 -33.68 -18.58
CA CYS A 533 -6.44 -34.26 -17.39
C CYS A 533 -7.46 -34.27 -16.23
N PRO A 534 -8.56 -35.04 -16.34
CA PRO A 534 -9.63 -35.00 -15.35
C PRO A 534 -9.17 -35.52 -13.98
N LEU A 535 -9.27 -34.65 -12.97
CA LEU A 535 -8.79 -34.96 -11.61
C LEU A 535 -9.84 -35.67 -10.75
N SER A 536 -11.12 -35.48 -11.05
CA SER A 536 -12.23 -36.22 -10.45
C SER A 536 -13.47 -36.19 -11.35
N ASP A 537 -14.47 -36.98 -11.05
CA ASP A 537 -15.71 -37.02 -11.85
C ASP A 537 -16.76 -35.98 -11.37
N ASN A 538 -16.41 -35.16 -10.38
CA ASN A 538 -17.31 -34.21 -9.73
C ASN A 538 -16.78 -32.77 -9.76
N GLY A 539 -17.69 -31.81 -9.70
CA GLY A 539 -17.36 -30.39 -9.65
C GLY A 539 -16.56 -29.93 -10.87
N LEU A 540 -15.42 -29.27 -10.64
CA LEU A 540 -14.50 -28.88 -11.71
C LEU A 540 -13.66 -30.04 -12.27
N GLY A 541 -13.64 -31.19 -11.57
CA GLY A 541 -12.78 -32.32 -11.88
C GLY A 541 -12.74 -32.76 -13.34
N PRO A 542 -13.88 -32.85 -14.05
CA PRO A 542 -13.91 -33.28 -15.45
C PRO A 542 -13.25 -32.29 -16.44
N PHE A 543 -13.10 -31.03 -16.04
CA PHE A 543 -12.67 -29.94 -16.92
C PHE A 543 -11.17 -29.65 -16.84
N TYR A 544 -10.42 -30.34 -15.97
CA TYR A 544 -8.98 -30.07 -15.84
C TYR A 544 -8.23 -30.46 -17.10
N HIS A 545 -7.29 -29.60 -17.49
CA HIS A 545 -6.34 -29.80 -18.57
C HIS A 545 -4.92 -29.72 -18.01
N LEU A 546 -4.02 -30.54 -18.57
CA LEU A 546 -2.59 -30.41 -18.37
C LEU A 546 -2.00 -29.55 -19.48
N TYR A 547 -1.39 -28.45 -19.08
CA TYR A 547 -0.60 -27.57 -19.91
C TYR A 547 0.89 -27.76 -19.62
N VAL A 548 1.68 -27.91 -20.67
CA VAL A 548 3.14 -27.78 -20.61
C VAL A 548 3.52 -26.69 -21.58
N VAL A 549 4.22 -25.68 -21.09
CA VAL A 549 4.48 -24.43 -21.80
C VAL A 549 5.96 -24.09 -21.69
N ILE A 550 6.54 -23.62 -22.79
CA ILE A 550 7.86 -22.98 -22.79
C ILE A 550 7.64 -21.48 -22.57
N PRO A 551 8.30 -20.88 -21.55
CA PRO A 551 8.19 -19.45 -21.29
C PRO A 551 8.72 -18.62 -22.48
N PRO A 552 8.26 -17.37 -22.64
CA PRO A 552 8.79 -16.47 -23.66
C PRO A 552 10.30 -16.26 -23.46
N SER A 553 11.02 -16.07 -24.57
CA SER A 553 12.49 -15.90 -24.60
C SER A 553 12.94 -14.54 -24.09
#